data_AF-A0A1Q2SS30-F1
#
_entry.id   AF-A0A1Q2SS30-F1
#
_cell.length_a   1.000
_cell.length_b   1.000
_cell.length_c   1.000
_cell.angle_alpha   90.00
_cell.angle_beta   90.00
_cell.angle_gamma   90.00
#
_symmetry.space_group_name_H-M   'P 1'
#
loop_
_entity.id
_entity.type
_entity.pdbx_description
1 polymer ?
#
loop_
_entity_poly.entity_id
_entity_poly.type
_entity_poly.pdbx_seq_one_letter_code
_entity_poly.pdbx_strand_id
1 'polypeptide(L)' 'QTSINIIDTDTKETLAKRVLLEEHKLFPKVIHWFTQGRLKLKENQATLDGKILSN' A
#
# COMPACT_ATOMS: atom_id res chain seq x y z
N GLN A 1 -2.67 -0.05 4.04
CA GLN A 1 -2.35 1.36 3.70
C GLN A 1 -1.18 1.83 4.56
N THR A 2 -0.39 2.80 4.10
CA THR A 2 0.59 3.51 4.93
C THR A 2 0.17 4.97 5.02
N SER A 3 0.20 5.53 6.23
CA SER A 3 -0.08 6.94 6.48
C SER A 3 1.24 7.70 6.65
N ILE A 4 1.33 8.89 6.07
CA ILE A 4 2.49 9.76 6.18
C ILE A 4 2.04 11.07 6.81
N ASN A 5 2.77 11.49 7.84
CA ASN A 5 2.54 12.78 8.48
C ASN A 5 3.08 13.90 7.59
N ILE A 6 2.23 14.88 7.33
CA ILE A 6 2.63 16.16 6.73
C ILE A 6 3.40 16.93 7.80
N ILE A 7 4.54 17.51 7.41
CA ILE A 7 5.31 18.42 8.28
C ILE A 7 5.24 19.84 7.73
N ASP A 8 5.43 20.84 8.59
CA ASP A 8 5.24 22.26 8.23
C ASP A 8 6.12 22.74 7.06
N THR A 9 7.24 22.07 6.83
CA THR A 9 8.17 22.37 5.74
C THR A 9 7.88 21.61 4.44
N ASP A 10 6.80 20.82 4.38
CA ASP A 10 6.45 20.09 3.16
C ASP A 10 5.94 21.05 2.08
N THR A 11 6.51 20.91 0.88
CA THR A 11 5.86 21.34 -0.36
C THR A 11 5.12 20.16 -0.98
N LYS A 12 4.33 20.41 -2.02
CA LYS A 12 3.68 19.33 -2.79
C LYS A 12 4.72 18.33 -3.31
N GLU A 13 5.86 18.83 -3.78
CA GLU A 13 6.94 18.03 -4.35
C GLU A 13 7.67 17.20 -3.27
N THR A 14 7.94 17.77 -2.10
CA THR A 14 8.62 17.01 -1.02
C THR A 14 7.70 15.96 -0.42
N LEU A 15 6.42 16.28 -0.22
CA LEU A 15 5.42 15.34 0.25
C LEU A 15 5.25 14.20 -0.74
N ALA A 16 5.13 14.49 -2.04
CA ALA A 16 5.02 13.47 -3.09
C ALA A 16 6.23 12.53 -3.11
N LYS A 17 7.46 13.05 -2.94
CA LYS A 17 8.67 12.22 -2.82
C LYS A 17 8.60 11.26 -1.62
N ARG A 18 8.11 11.73 -0.47
CA ARG A 18 7.95 10.89 0.72
C ARG A 18 6.89 9.81 0.52
N VAL A 19 5.78 10.14 -0.12
CA VAL A 19 4.75 9.16 -0.52
C VAL A 19 5.34 8.10 -1.44
N LEU A 20 6.05 8.53 -2.47
CA LEU A 20 6.68 7.62 -3.45
C LEU A 20 7.67 6.64 -2.78
N LEU A 21 8.41 7.07 -1.77
CA LEU A 21 9.30 6.19 -1.01
C LEU A 21 8.53 5.09 -0.28
N GLU A 22 7.35 5.39 0.28
CA GLU A 22 6.51 4.37 0.93
C GLU A 22 5.84 3.45 -0.10
N GLU A 23 5.44 3.99 -1.25
CA GLU A 23 4.94 3.21 -2.38
C GLU A 23 5.98 2.19 -2.87
N HIS A 24 7.24 2.59 -3.05
CA HIS A 24 8.33 1.68 -3.43
C HIS A 24 8.56 0.54 -2.43
N LYS A 25 8.22 0.73 -1.15
CA LYS A 25 8.30 -0.34 -0.15
C LYS A 25 7.07 -1.25 -0.17
N LEU A 26 5.89 -0.67 -0.38
CA LEU A 26 4.62 -1.39 -0.26
C LEU A 26 4.28 -2.16 -1.54
N PHE A 27 4.42 -1.54 -2.72
CA PHE A 27 4.01 -2.14 -3.99
C PHE A 27 4.69 -3.50 -4.26
N PRO A 28 6.02 -3.66 -4.10
CA PRO A 28 6.65 -4.96 -4.31
C PRO A 28 6.13 -6.05 -3.38
N LYS A 29 5.78 -5.72 -2.13
CA LYS A 29 5.20 -6.68 -1.17
C LYS A 29 3.81 -7.12 -1.60
N VAL A 30 2.97 -6.18 -2.04
CA VAL A 30 1.63 -6.47 -2.55
C VAL A 30 1.70 -7.35 -3.80
N ILE A 31 2.59 -7.01 -4.73
CA ILE A 31 2.85 -7.82 -5.93
C ILE A 31 3.32 -9.23 -5.53
N HIS A 32 4.24 -9.34 -4.57
CA HIS A 32 4.71 -10.63 -4.09
C HIS A 32 3.59 -11.49 -3.50
N TRP A 33 2.69 -10.92 -2.69
CA TRP A 33 1.52 -11.65 -2.19
C TRP A 33 0.58 -12.06 -3.32
N PHE A 34 0.43 -11.23 -4.35
CA PHE A 34 -0.39 -11.55 -5.50
C PHE A 34 0.21 -12.69 -6.34
N THR A 35 1.51 -12.67 -6.62
CA THR A 35 2.18 -13.74 -7.40
C THR A 35 2.24 -15.06 -6.64
N GLN A 36 2.24 -15.04 -5.31
CA GLN A 36 2.11 -16.21 -4.47
C GLN A 36 0.66 -16.71 -4.33
N GLY A 37 -0.32 -16.01 -4.91
CA GLY A 37 -1.74 -16.34 -4.76
C GLY A 37 -2.27 -16.16 -3.34
N ARG A 38 -1.56 -15.43 -2.48
CA ARG A 38 -1.97 -15.11 -1.11
C ARG A 38 -2.97 -13.97 -1.06
N LEU A 39 -2.75 -12.96 -1.89
CA LEU A 39 -3.67 -11.85 -2.10
C LEU A 39 -4.65 -12.20 -3.22
N LYS A 40 -5.96 -12.15 -2.94
CA LYS A 40 -7.03 -12.43 -3.91
C LYS A 40 -8.15 -11.41 -3.79
N LEU A 41 -8.77 -11.07 -4.91
CA LEU A 41 -10.02 -10.30 -4.94
C LEU A 41 -11.18 -11.30 -5.07
N LYS A 42 -12.09 -11.32 -4.09
CA LYS A 42 -13.29 -12.18 -4.08
C LYS A 42 -14.50 -11.33 -3.74
N GLU A 43 -15.57 -11.41 -4.52
CA GLU A 43 -16.83 -10.69 -4.25
C GLU A 43 -16.60 -9.17 -3.98
N ASN A 44 -15.72 -8.56 -4.79
CA ASN A 44 -15.30 -7.17 -4.65
C ASN A 44 -14.57 -6.81 -3.33
N GLN A 45 -14.09 -7.81 -2.59
CA GLN A 45 -13.32 -7.68 -1.37
C GLN A 45 -11.91 -8.24 -1.54
N ALA A 46 -10.91 -7.46 -1.13
CA ALA A 46 -9.53 -7.96 -1.10
C ALA A 46 -9.35 -8.90 0.10
N THR A 47 -8.71 -10.05 -0.13
CA THR A 47 -8.43 -11.06 0.89
C THR A 47 -6.94 -11.40 0.86
N LEU A 48 -6.31 -11.48 2.03
CA LEU A 48 -4.92 -11.92 2.19
C LEU A 48 -4.90 -13.14 3.12
N ASP A 49 -4.39 -14.27 2.62
CA ASP A 49 -4.34 -15.54 3.35
C ASP A 49 -5.73 -15.96 3.92
N GLY A 50 -6.79 -15.65 3.16
CA GLY A 50 -8.17 -15.96 3.53
C GLY A 50 -8.83 -14.94 4.48
N LYS A 51 -8.11 -13.92 4.93
CA LYS A 51 -8.68 -12.82 5.75
C LYS A 51 -9.07 -11.65 4.87
N ILE A 52 -10.26 -11.09 5.07
CA ILE A 52 -10.71 -9.87 4.39
C ILE A 52 -9.84 -8.71 4.87
N LEU A 53 -9.31 -7.95 3.91
CA LEU A 53 -8.64 -6.68 4.16
C LEU A 53 -9.71 -5.59 4.22
N SER A 54 -10.10 -5.22 5.44
CA SER A 54 -10.87 -4.01 5.70
C SER A 54 -9.93 -2.82 5.91
N ASN A 55 -10.34 -1.63 5.48
CA ASN A 55 -9.60 -0.39 5.71
C ASN A 55 -9.86 0.17 7.11
#